data_AF-A0A2S4W3X0-F1
#
_entry.id   AF-A0A2S4W3X0-F1
#
_cell.length_a   1.000
_cell.length_b   1.000
_cell.length_c   1.000
_cell.angle_alpha   90.00
_cell.angle_beta   90.00
_cell.angle_gamma   90.00
#
_symmetry.space_group_name_H-M   'P 1'
#
loop_
_entity.id
_entity.type
_entity.pdbx_description
1 polymer ?
#
loop_
_entity_poly.entity_id
_entity_poly.type
_entity_poly.pdbx_seq_one_letter_code
_entity_poly.pdbx_strand_id
1 'polypeptide(L)'
;MIGRCGRDGKQGLAILFMEKTRRGGKNHVDQFTRGVTQTDVDRMDALAITHLCLRVAFSLDNIVGYIPLWDDDPFYIKEVQREKSAGMPACRCSNCAPEAAQTLLKCLSIASKENFDNIMDDQLAPPENYNLKHKFPSKRPAVKKRKFTEKDAPEVKEFSRVLCEDLYNHYNNNISPGGSISASDLFDLDDCSAILAHLDNINEPRYLRRLIGGDSFAGQIEWLYKWITIFKASRAANQPVISNSPSAPKKAKGNPILPTESIKRPTVPKKTSKIPRQPGALTKKGRERQERERVAREKKLEKDETERIKQARKDQLTGMRAASWEAHRLEKALAAADTSVTGTGARGSR
;
A
#
# COMPACT_ATOMS: atom_id res chain seq x y z
N MET A 1 -11.05 -2.78 12.01
CA MET A 1 -12.30 -3.45 11.56
C MET A 1 -12.86 -4.47 12.56
N ILE A 2 -12.05 -5.15 13.38
CA ILE A 2 -12.50 -6.22 14.30
C ILE A 2 -13.49 -5.78 15.40
N GLY A 3 -13.47 -4.51 15.85
CA GLY A 3 -14.33 -3.97 16.94
C GLY A 3 -15.85 -3.90 16.70
N ARG A 4 -16.40 -4.71 15.78
CA ARG A 4 -17.84 -4.95 15.61
C ARG A 4 -18.25 -6.41 15.82
N CYS A 5 -17.30 -7.36 15.81
CA CYS A 5 -17.56 -8.76 16.11
C CYS A 5 -17.96 -8.93 17.60
N GLY A 6 -19.03 -9.69 17.87
CA GLY A 6 -19.45 -10.03 19.23
C GLY A 6 -20.14 -8.93 20.06
N ARG A 7 -20.68 -7.89 19.43
CA ARG A 7 -21.47 -6.84 20.12
C ARG A 7 -22.78 -7.35 20.75
N ASP A 8 -23.28 -8.47 20.24
CA ASP A 8 -24.44 -9.22 20.73
C ASP A 8 -24.05 -10.34 21.71
N GLY A 9 -22.77 -10.40 22.12
CA GLY A 9 -22.23 -11.46 22.97
C GLY A 9 -21.94 -12.78 22.25
N LYS A 10 -22.26 -12.90 20.95
CA LYS A 10 -21.98 -14.11 20.17
C LYS A 10 -20.52 -14.19 19.72
N GLN A 11 -20.04 -15.41 19.48
CA GLN A 11 -18.72 -15.61 18.89
C GLN A 11 -18.69 -15.04 17.46
N GLY A 12 -17.64 -14.30 17.12
CA GLY A 12 -17.45 -13.73 15.79
C GLY A 12 -16.16 -14.23 15.14
N LEU A 13 -16.24 -14.64 13.88
CA LEU A 13 -15.08 -15.05 13.10
C LEU A 13 -14.45 -13.86 12.36
N ALA A 14 -13.14 -13.69 12.50
CA ALA A 14 -12.35 -12.76 11.71
C ALA A 14 -11.31 -13.55 10.90
N ILE A 15 -11.32 -13.38 9.58
CA ILE A 15 -10.32 -13.95 8.66
C ILE A 15 -9.46 -12.79 8.14
N LEU A 16 -8.16 -12.87 8.37
CA LEU A 16 -7.19 -11.89 7.88
C LEU A 16 -6.42 -12.49 6.71
N PHE A 17 -6.45 -11.83 5.56
CA PHE A 17 -5.61 -12.15 4.42
C PHE A 17 -4.36 -11.27 4.50
N MET A 18 -3.20 -11.91 4.65
CA MET A 18 -1.91 -11.24 4.82
C MET A 18 -0.90 -11.87 3.86
N GLU A 19 0.00 -11.06 3.30
CA GLU A 19 1.08 -11.57 2.46
C GLU A 19 2.10 -12.30 3.32
N LYS A 20 2.55 -13.50 2.89
CA LYS A 20 3.62 -14.24 3.59
C LYS A 20 4.95 -13.47 3.63
N THR A 21 5.17 -12.63 2.62
CA THR A 21 6.37 -11.81 2.49
C THR A 21 5.98 -10.58 1.67
N ARG A 22 6.07 -9.40 2.30
CA ARG A 22 5.76 -8.11 1.69
C ARG A 22 7.02 -7.51 1.08
N ARG A 23 6.96 -7.06 -0.18
CA ARG A 23 8.06 -6.33 -0.83
C ARG A 23 8.32 -5.00 -0.09
N GLY A 24 9.58 -4.76 0.30
CA GLY A 24 9.97 -3.56 1.06
C GLY A 24 9.43 -3.47 2.49
N GLY A 25 8.67 -4.47 2.96
CA GLY A 25 8.17 -4.54 4.33
C GLY A 25 9.10 -5.31 5.27
N LYS A 26 8.79 -5.27 6.56
CA LYS A 26 9.47 -6.07 7.59
C LYS A 26 8.82 -7.45 7.69
N ASN A 27 9.60 -8.49 7.40
CA ASN A 27 9.13 -9.87 7.25
C ASN A 27 9.63 -10.80 8.37
N HIS A 28 10.48 -10.30 9.27
CA HIS A 28 11.06 -11.05 10.38
C HIS A 28 11.17 -10.17 11.64
N VAL A 29 11.16 -10.79 12.82
CA VAL A 29 11.10 -10.08 14.12
C VAL A 29 12.39 -9.31 14.43
N ASP A 30 13.54 -9.79 13.93
CA ASP A 30 14.85 -9.13 14.03
C ASP A 30 14.92 -7.79 13.28
N GLN A 31 14.05 -7.58 12.29
CA GLN A 31 13.91 -6.31 11.56
C GLN A 31 13.15 -5.24 12.39
N PHE A 32 12.67 -5.59 13.59
CA PHE A 32 12.05 -4.67 14.54
C PHE A 32 12.95 -4.41 15.75
N THR A 33 13.21 -3.13 16.01
CA THR A 33 13.97 -2.69 17.19
C THR A 33 13.04 -2.51 18.40
N ARG A 34 13.40 -3.11 19.54
CA ARG A 34 12.64 -2.94 20.81
C ARG A 34 12.60 -1.47 21.24
N GLY A 35 11.50 -1.08 21.89
CA GLY A 35 11.29 0.29 22.40
C GLY A 35 10.93 1.33 21.32
N VAL A 36 11.27 1.10 20.05
CA VAL A 36 10.97 2.04 18.95
C VAL A 36 9.47 2.10 18.67
N THR A 37 8.98 3.30 18.35
CA THR A 37 7.58 3.54 17.95
C THR A 37 7.34 2.96 16.55
N GLN A 38 6.39 2.03 16.44
CA GLN A 38 5.96 1.49 15.15
C GLN A 38 5.16 2.56 14.38
N THR A 39 5.50 2.76 13.10
CA THR A 39 4.63 3.47 12.15
C THR A 39 3.40 2.62 11.79
N ASP A 40 2.42 3.19 11.09
CA ASP A 40 1.26 2.40 10.62
C ASP A 40 1.65 1.30 9.62
N VAL A 41 2.76 1.49 8.88
CA VAL A 41 3.35 0.46 8.01
C VAL A 41 3.96 -0.66 8.86
N ASP A 42 4.76 -0.30 9.87
CA ASP A 42 5.37 -1.25 10.81
C ASP A 42 4.32 -2.06 11.59
N ARG A 43 3.18 -1.45 11.95
CA ARG A 43 2.08 -2.12 12.66
C ARG A 43 1.44 -3.21 11.80
N MET A 44 1.26 -2.96 10.50
CA MET A 44 0.74 -3.96 9.56
C MET A 44 1.71 -5.13 9.36
N ASP A 45 3.00 -4.81 9.23
CA ASP A 45 4.06 -5.81 9.09
C ASP A 45 4.23 -6.65 10.37
N ALA A 46 4.22 -5.99 11.55
CA ALA A 46 4.27 -6.66 12.85
C ALA A 46 3.04 -7.57 13.08
N LEU A 47 1.84 -7.15 12.64
CA LEU A 47 0.64 -7.98 12.71
C LEU A 47 0.73 -9.23 11.82
N ALA A 48 1.43 -9.16 10.70
CA ALA A 48 1.62 -10.30 9.80
C ALA A 48 2.58 -11.37 10.36
N ILE A 49 3.52 -10.99 11.24
CA ILE A 49 4.58 -11.87 11.75
C ILE A 49 4.48 -12.19 13.25
N THR A 50 3.59 -11.53 14.00
CA THR A 50 3.47 -11.77 15.45
C THR A 50 3.01 -13.20 15.73
N HIS A 51 3.73 -13.89 16.62
CA HIS A 51 3.40 -15.22 17.13
C HIS A 51 2.55 -15.17 18.40
N LEU A 52 2.27 -13.97 18.92
CA LEU A 52 1.55 -13.75 20.16
C LEU A 52 0.03 -13.86 19.98
N CYS A 53 -0.71 -13.91 21.09
CA CYS A 53 -2.17 -13.94 21.08
C CYS A 53 -2.75 -12.74 20.31
N LEU A 54 -3.40 -12.99 19.17
CA LEU A 54 -3.94 -11.92 18.31
C LEU A 54 -5.00 -11.07 19.03
N ARG A 55 -5.80 -11.65 19.94
CA ARG A 55 -6.78 -10.89 20.74
C ARG A 55 -6.09 -9.84 21.61
N VAL A 56 -5.03 -10.23 22.30
CA VAL A 56 -4.21 -9.33 23.13
C VAL A 56 -3.45 -8.34 22.25
N ALA A 57 -2.88 -8.77 21.12
CA ALA A 57 -2.20 -7.89 20.18
C ALA A 57 -3.13 -6.76 19.67
N PHE A 58 -4.37 -7.09 19.28
CA PHE A 58 -5.37 -6.07 18.93
C PHE A 58 -5.78 -5.19 20.12
N SER A 59 -5.85 -5.73 21.35
CA SER A 59 -6.13 -4.91 22.53
C SER A 59 -5.02 -3.88 22.76
N LEU A 60 -3.76 -4.30 22.75
CA LEU A 60 -2.60 -3.41 22.87
C LEU A 60 -2.49 -2.39 21.74
N ASP A 61 -2.82 -2.78 20.51
CA ASP A 61 -2.85 -1.84 19.38
C ASP A 61 -3.85 -0.70 19.60
N ASN A 62 -5.01 -1.00 20.18
CA ASN A 62 -6.02 0.02 20.49
C ASN A 62 -5.69 0.85 21.75
N ILE A 63 -5.01 0.27 22.74
CA ILE A 63 -4.70 0.95 24.03
C ILE A 63 -3.41 1.78 23.93
N VAL A 64 -2.35 1.18 23.37
CA VAL A 64 -0.95 1.66 23.40
C VAL A 64 -0.39 1.97 21.99
N GLY A 65 -1.08 1.59 20.92
CA GLY A 65 -0.73 1.99 19.54
C GLY A 65 0.42 1.21 18.90
N TYR A 66 0.56 -0.08 19.20
CA TYR A 66 1.52 -0.98 18.54
C TYR A 66 1.13 -2.45 18.65
N ILE A 67 1.72 -3.28 17.80
CA ILE A 67 1.60 -4.74 17.86
C ILE A 67 2.79 -5.33 18.63
N PRO A 68 2.56 -6.15 19.68
CA PRO A 68 3.63 -6.82 20.41
C PRO A 68 4.26 -7.93 19.54
N LEU A 69 5.57 -8.12 19.70
CA LEU A 69 6.37 -9.10 18.94
C LEU A 69 7.21 -10.05 19.82
N TRP A 70 7.16 -9.90 21.15
CA TRP A 70 7.94 -10.68 22.11
C TRP A 70 7.11 -11.03 23.34
N ASP A 71 7.25 -12.26 23.85
CA ASP A 71 6.51 -12.75 25.03
C ASP A 71 6.83 -11.96 26.31
N ASP A 72 8.04 -11.40 26.41
CA ASP A 72 8.53 -10.62 27.55
C ASP A 72 8.16 -9.12 27.49
N ASP A 73 7.22 -8.73 26.63
CA ASP A 73 6.68 -7.37 26.61
C ASP A 73 5.80 -7.12 27.86
N PRO A 74 6.13 -6.13 28.73
CA PRO A 74 5.38 -5.88 29.96
C PRO A 74 3.90 -5.51 29.74
N PHE A 75 3.57 -4.84 28.64
CA PHE A 75 2.17 -4.51 28.32
C PHE A 75 1.41 -5.77 27.87
N TYR A 76 2.06 -6.65 27.11
CA TYR A 76 1.49 -7.93 26.69
C TYR A 76 1.17 -8.81 27.90
N ILE A 77 2.15 -9.00 28.79
CA ILE A 77 1.97 -9.74 30.04
C ILE A 77 0.83 -9.13 30.87
N LYS A 78 0.81 -7.81 31.04
CA LYS A 78 -0.22 -7.11 31.83
C LYS A 78 -1.63 -7.29 31.25
N GLU A 79 -1.79 -7.23 29.92
CA GLU A 79 -3.07 -7.42 29.26
C GLU A 79 -3.52 -8.88 29.30
N VAL A 80 -2.62 -9.85 29.13
CA VAL A 80 -2.90 -11.28 29.36
C VAL A 80 -3.42 -11.53 30.78
N GLN A 81 -2.80 -10.92 31.80
CA GLN A 81 -3.28 -11.05 33.18
C GLN A 81 -4.62 -10.34 33.39
N ARG A 82 -4.85 -9.17 32.77
CA ARG A 82 -6.15 -8.48 32.80
C ARG A 82 -7.27 -9.35 32.22
N GLU A 83 -7.05 -10.01 31.08
CA GLU A 83 -8.02 -10.93 30.48
C GLU A 83 -8.36 -12.09 31.43
N LYS A 84 -7.34 -12.69 32.08
CA LYS A 84 -7.52 -13.77 33.06
C LYS A 84 -8.30 -13.31 34.29
N SER A 85 -7.91 -12.19 34.91
CA SER A 85 -8.59 -11.63 36.08
C SER A 85 -10.02 -11.17 35.79
N ALA A 86 -10.32 -10.81 34.54
CA ALA A 86 -11.67 -10.50 34.08
C ALA A 86 -12.52 -11.75 33.73
N GLY A 87 -11.98 -12.97 33.94
CA GLY A 87 -12.68 -14.22 33.63
C GLY A 87 -12.94 -14.45 32.14
N MET A 88 -12.17 -13.82 31.24
CA MET A 88 -12.38 -13.96 29.81
C MET A 88 -12.01 -15.38 29.33
N PRO A 89 -12.78 -15.99 28.41
CA PRO A 89 -12.49 -17.32 27.91
C PRO A 89 -11.13 -17.37 27.19
N ALA A 90 -10.52 -18.55 27.14
CA ALA A 90 -9.28 -18.78 26.40
C ALA A 90 -9.39 -18.31 24.94
N CYS A 91 -8.31 -17.74 24.39
CA CYS A 91 -8.34 -17.26 23.02
C CYS A 91 -8.20 -18.42 22.03
N ARG A 92 -9.06 -18.45 21.00
CA ARG A 92 -9.03 -19.42 19.89
C ARG A 92 -8.49 -18.83 18.58
N CYS A 93 -7.63 -17.81 18.65
CA CYS A 93 -6.96 -17.28 17.47
C CYS A 93 -5.91 -18.28 16.92
N SER A 94 -5.48 -18.08 15.67
CA SER A 94 -4.49 -18.96 14.99
C SER A 94 -3.20 -19.19 15.76
N ASN A 95 -2.80 -18.24 16.61
CA ASN A 95 -1.56 -18.31 17.38
C ASN A 95 -1.74 -19.02 18.73
N CYS A 96 -2.98 -19.05 19.27
CA CYS A 96 -3.30 -19.74 20.53
C CYS A 96 -3.83 -21.15 20.31
N ALA A 97 -4.48 -21.40 19.17
CA ALA A 97 -5.07 -22.70 18.81
C ALA A 97 -4.79 -23.02 17.33
N PRO A 98 -3.52 -23.26 16.94
CA PRO A 98 -3.12 -23.41 15.54
C PRO A 98 -3.78 -24.61 14.84
N GLU A 99 -3.97 -25.72 15.56
CA GLU A 99 -4.59 -26.94 15.03
C GLU A 99 -6.09 -26.72 14.76
N ALA A 100 -6.81 -26.12 15.72
CA ALA A 100 -8.21 -25.74 15.54
C ALA A 100 -8.38 -24.75 14.38
N ALA A 101 -7.50 -23.74 14.27
CA ALA A 101 -7.52 -22.79 13.17
C ALA A 101 -7.26 -23.43 11.79
N GLN A 102 -6.38 -24.43 11.71
CA GLN A 102 -6.19 -25.21 10.47
C GLN A 102 -7.40 -26.07 10.12
N THR A 103 -8.07 -26.66 11.12
CA THR A 103 -9.33 -27.40 10.92
C THR A 103 -10.45 -26.48 10.45
N LEU A 104 -10.65 -25.35 11.13
CA LEU A 104 -11.56 -24.28 10.75
C LEU A 104 -11.36 -23.85 9.28
N LEU A 105 -10.11 -23.57 8.86
CA LEU A 105 -9.80 -23.21 7.47
C LEU A 105 -10.21 -24.27 6.44
N LYS A 106 -10.16 -25.57 6.79
CA LYS A 106 -10.68 -26.65 5.93
C LYS A 106 -12.21 -26.64 5.91
N CYS A 107 -12.85 -26.47 7.06
CA CYS A 107 -14.31 -26.39 7.21
C CYS A 107 -14.94 -25.18 6.49
N LEU A 108 -14.21 -24.06 6.31
CA LEU A 108 -14.68 -22.91 5.52
C LEU A 108 -15.11 -23.28 4.09
N SER A 109 -14.59 -24.36 3.51
CA SER A 109 -14.98 -24.84 2.18
C SER A 109 -16.44 -25.30 2.07
N ILE A 110 -17.03 -25.72 3.21
CA ILE A 110 -18.39 -26.22 3.39
C ILE A 110 -19.22 -25.37 4.37
N ALA A 111 -18.71 -24.20 4.77
CA ALA A 111 -19.42 -23.29 5.66
C ALA A 111 -20.69 -22.72 5.00
N SER A 112 -21.77 -22.72 5.77
CA SER A 112 -23.09 -22.19 5.42
C SER A 112 -23.65 -21.42 6.62
N LYS A 113 -24.85 -20.84 6.51
CA LYS A 113 -25.47 -20.12 7.64
C LYS A 113 -25.95 -21.08 8.72
N GLU A 114 -26.32 -22.29 8.32
CA GLU A 114 -26.94 -23.33 9.13
C GLU A 114 -25.92 -24.12 9.95
N ASN A 115 -24.64 -24.14 9.53
CA ASN A 115 -23.55 -24.83 10.24
C ASN A 115 -22.50 -23.89 10.84
N PHE A 116 -22.71 -22.56 10.79
CA PHE A 116 -21.74 -21.58 11.29
C PHE A 116 -21.41 -21.78 12.77
N ASP A 117 -22.44 -21.93 13.62
CA ASP A 117 -22.23 -22.12 15.06
C ASP A 117 -21.50 -23.45 15.35
N ASN A 118 -21.81 -24.54 14.62
CA ASN A 118 -21.08 -25.82 14.73
C ASN A 118 -19.61 -25.71 14.31
N ILE A 119 -19.30 -24.84 13.33
CA ILE A 119 -17.92 -24.52 12.94
C ILE A 119 -17.25 -23.68 14.03
N MET A 120 -17.98 -22.74 14.64
CA MET A 120 -17.47 -21.90 15.72
C MET A 120 -17.26 -22.68 17.02
N ASP A 121 -17.98 -23.77 17.28
CA ASP A 121 -17.80 -24.60 18.49
C ASP A 121 -16.93 -25.86 18.24
N ASP A 122 -16.16 -25.87 17.14
CA ASP A 122 -15.24 -26.96 16.74
C ASP A 122 -15.93 -28.34 16.59
N GLN A 123 -17.26 -28.36 16.38
CA GLN A 123 -18.09 -29.58 16.24
C GLN A 123 -18.16 -30.12 14.80
N LEU A 124 -17.74 -29.33 13.80
CA LEU A 124 -17.78 -29.76 12.40
C LEU A 124 -16.43 -30.36 11.96
N ALA A 125 -16.44 -31.65 11.62
CA ALA A 125 -15.28 -32.32 11.05
C ALA A 125 -14.91 -31.73 9.66
N PRO A 126 -13.61 -31.61 9.34
CA PRO A 126 -13.17 -31.15 8.02
C PRO A 126 -13.58 -32.18 6.96
N PRO A 127 -14.09 -31.76 5.79
CA PRO A 127 -14.60 -32.69 4.80
C PRO A 127 -13.46 -33.50 4.17
N GLU A 128 -13.68 -34.81 4.00
CA GLU A 128 -12.75 -35.66 3.26
C GLU A 128 -12.59 -35.15 1.82
N ASN A 129 -11.39 -34.66 1.50
CA ASN A 129 -10.96 -34.27 0.16
C ASN A 129 -11.96 -33.43 -0.67
N TYR A 130 -12.56 -32.39 -0.06
CA TYR A 130 -13.50 -31.51 -0.78
C TYR A 130 -12.82 -30.80 -1.96
N ASN A 131 -13.17 -31.23 -3.18
CA ASN A 131 -12.51 -30.77 -4.39
C ASN A 131 -12.97 -29.37 -4.81
N LEU A 132 -12.27 -28.36 -4.30
CA LEU A 132 -12.46 -26.94 -4.63
C LEU A 132 -12.21 -26.58 -6.10
N LYS A 133 -11.72 -27.49 -6.97
CA LYS A 133 -11.48 -27.21 -8.39
C LYS A 133 -12.72 -26.71 -9.14
N HIS A 134 -13.93 -27.08 -8.71
CA HIS A 134 -15.16 -26.57 -9.31
C HIS A 134 -15.55 -25.15 -8.84
N LYS A 135 -15.08 -24.72 -7.66
CA LYS A 135 -15.33 -23.35 -7.13
C LYS A 135 -14.29 -22.34 -7.63
N PHE A 136 -13.09 -22.80 -8.02
CA PHE A 136 -12.10 -21.90 -8.62
C PHE A 136 -12.60 -21.43 -10.00
N PRO A 137 -12.52 -20.13 -10.31
CA PRO A 137 -12.81 -19.65 -11.66
C PRO A 137 -11.85 -20.32 -12.64
N SER A 138 -12.39 -20.78 -13.78
CA SER A 138 -11.60 -21.48 -14.80
C SER A 138 -10.33 -20.68 -15.13
N LYS A 139 -9.17 -21.34 -15.01
CA LYS A 139 -7.88 -20.72 -15.31
C LYS A 139 -7.91 -20.27 -16.77
N ARG A 140 -7.96 -18.94 -16.98
CA ARG A 140 -7.87 -18.36 -18.32
C ARG A 140 -6.59 -18.87 -18.98
N PRO A 141 -6.62 -19.23 -20.28
CA PRO A 141 -5.43 -19.69 -20.97
C PRO A 141 -4.31 -18.65 -20.81
N ALA A 142 -3.12 -19.12 -20.46
CA ALA A 142 -1.98 -18.25 -20.24
C ALA A 142 -1.68 -17.48 -21.53
N VAL A 143 -1.75 -16.15 -21.48
CA VAL A 143 -1.41 -15.31 -22.63
C VAL A 143 0.07 -15.51 -22.94
N LYS A 144 0.39 -15.80 -24.21
CA LYS A 144 1.78 -15.98 -24.66
C LYS A 144 2.52 -14.65 -24.50
N LYS A 145 3.40 -14.58 -23.52
CA LYS A 145 4.35 -13.47 -23.35
C LYS A 145 5.69 -13.80 -24.01
N ARG A 146 6.37 -12.80 -24.55
CA ARG A 146 7.76 -12.93 -25.01
C ARG A 146 8.62 -13.31 -23.82
N LYS A 147 9.50 -14.30 -24.01
CA LYS A 147 10.59 -14.59 -23.07
C LYS A 147 11.81 -13.83 -23.54
N PHE A 148 12.41 -13.04 -22.67
CA PHE A 148 13.68 -12.38 -22.94
C PHE A 148 14.84 -13.32 -22.58
N THR A 149 15.91 -13.20 -23.35
CA THR A 149 17.23 -13.78 -23.14
C THR A 149 18.25 -12.66 -22.93
N GLU A 150 19.49 -12.97 -22.58
CA GLU A 150 20.55 -11.96 -22.43
C GLU A 150 20.76 -11.12 -23.70
N LYS A 151 20.48 -11.68 -24.88
CA LYS A 151 20.57 -10.97 -26.17
C LYS A 151 19.50 -9.88 -26.33
N ASP A 152 18.39 -9.98 -25.61
CA ASP A 152 17.30 -9.00 -25.63
C ASP A 152 17.52 -7.86 -24.61
N ALA A 153 18.50 -8.00 -23.69
CA ALA A 153 18.81 -6.99 -22.67
C ALA A 153 18.99 -5.55 -23.20
N PRO A 154 19.65 -5.27 -24.35
CA PRO A 154 19.70 -3.91 -24.88
C PRO A 154 18.34 -3.38 -25.36
N GLU A 155 17.47 -4.23 -25.93
CA GLU A 155 16.11 -3.82 -26.34
C GLU A 155 15.25 -3.51 -25.10
N VAL A 156 15.29 -4.39 -24.10
CA VAL A 156 14.57 -4.19 -22.82
C VAL A 156 15.05 -2.89 -22.15
N LYS A 157 16.37 -2.69 -22.06
CA LYS A 157 16.95 -1.50 -21.43
C LYS A 157 16.55 -0.20 -22.14
N GLU A 158 16.64 -0.14 -23.47
CA GLU A 158 16.30 1.08 -24.21
C GLU A 158 14.80 1.34 -24.20
N PHE A 159 13.95 0.31 -24.35
CA PHE A 159 12.51 0.45 -24.22
C PHE A 159 12.10 1.00 -22.85
N SER A 160 12.61 0.40 -21.77
CA SER A 160 12.30 0.83 -20.40
C SER A 160 12.82 2.24 -20.14
N ARG A 161 14.00 2.59 -20.66
CA ARG A 161 14.57 3.94 -20.52
C ARG A 161 13.64 5.00 -21.12
N VAL A 162 13.22 4.84 -22.38
CA VAL A 162 12.35 5.82 -23.07
C VAL A 162 10.97 5.87 -22.42
N LEU A 163 10.38 4.72 -22.08
CA LEU A 163 9.05 4.66 -21.47
C LEU A 163 9.01 5.31 -20.08
N CYS A 164 9.99 5.01 -19.21
CA CYS A 164 10.12 5.69 -17.91
C CYS A 164 10.35 7.19 -18.10
N GLU A 165 11.26 7.61 -18.99
CA GLU A 165 11.57 9.02 -19.22
C GLU A 165 10.33 9.81 -19.65
N ASP A 166 9.59 9.34 -20.66
CA ASP A 166 8.37 9.99 -21.14
C ASP A 166 7.25 10.00 -20.09
N LEU A 167 7.06 8.91 -19.34
CA LEU A 167 6.03 8.82 -18.29
C LEU A 167 6.36 9.74 -17.11
N TYR A 168 7.61 9.75 -16.66
CA TYR A 168 8.06 10.59 -15.54
C TYR A 168 7.97 12.07 -15.93
N ASN A 169 8.37 12.42 -17.15
CA ASN A 169 8.17 13.76 -17.71
C ASN A 169 6.68 14.12 -17.79
N HIS A 170 5.80 13.18 -18.17
CA HIS A 170 4.36 13.45 -18.19
C HIS A 170 3.80 13.68 -16.77
N TYR A 171 4.15 12.82 -15.81
CA TYR A 171 3.69 12.90 -14.42
C TYR A 171 4.17 14.18 -13.73
N ASN A 172 5.48 14.45 -13.75
CA ASN A 172 6.10 15.57 -13.07
C ASN A 172 5.64 16.93 -13.63
N ASN A 173 5.31 17.02 -14.92
CA ASN A 173 4.91 18.30 -15.53
C ASN A 173 3.38 18.51 -15.60
N ASN A 174 2.57 17.45 -15.70
CA ASN A 174 1.13 17.56 -15.98
C ASN A 174 0.22 17.02 -14.87
N ILE A 175 0.73 16.15 -13.99
CA ILE A 175 -0.08 15.45 -12.97
C ILE A 175 0.24 15.93 -11.56
N SER A 176 1.52 16.00 -11.19
CA SER A 176 1.95 16.49 -9.87
C SER A 176 3.25 17.31 -9.91
N PRO A 177 3.21 18.55 -10.44
CA PRO A 177 4.35 19.47 -10.38
C PRO A 177 4.76 19.79 -8.94
N GLY A 178 5.92 19.29 -8.52
CA GLY A 178 6.39 19.42 -7.13
C GLY A 178 5.63 18.57 -6.11
N GLY A 179 5.01 17.47 -6.54
CA GLY A 179 4.36 16.51 -5.65
C GLY A 179 5.33 15.81 -4.67
N SER A 180 4.79 15.29 -3.57
CA SER A 180 5.56 14.53 -2.56
C SER A 180 5.79 13.06 -2.90
N ILE A 181 5.19 12.57 -3.98
CA ILE A 181 5.34 11.21 -4.52
C ILE A 181 6.07 11.35 -5.85
N SER A 182 7.11 10.55 -6.07
CA SER A 182 7.84 10.55 -7.35
C SER A 182 7.19 9.62 -8.36
N ALA A 183 7.38 9.90 -9.65
CA ALA A 183 6.86 9.04 -10.71
C ALA A 183 7.44 7.60 -10.64
N SER A 184 8.66 7.45 -10.13
CA SER A 184 9.33 6.17 -9.88
C SER A 184 8.73 5.36 -8.72
N ASP A 185 7.96 5.97 -7.82
CA ASP A 185 7.23 5.25 -6.76
C ASP A 185 5.94 4.60 -7.31
N LEU A 186 5.50 5.00 -8.51
CA LEU A 186 4.23 4.58 -9.13
C LEU A 186 4.41 3.70 -10.39
N PHE A 187 5.63 3.63 -10.92
CA PHE A 187 5.91 2.90 -12.16
C PHE A 187 7.42 2.66 -12.31
N ASP A 188 7.84 1.42 -12.52
CA ASP A 188 9.25 1.04 -12.50
C ASP A 188 9.75 0.29 -13.77
N LEU A 189 10.96 -0.28 -13.67
CA LEU A 189 11.59 -1.05 -14.75
C LEU A 189 11.01 -2.47 -14.91
N ASP A 190 10.43 -3.05 -13.85
CA ASP A 190 9.71 -4.32 -13.91
C ASP A 190 8.39 -4.12 -14.68
N ASP A 191 7.69 -3.01 -14.45
CA ASP A 191 6.49 -2.61 -15.21
C ASP A 191 6.78 -2.43 -16.70
N CYS A 192 7.86 -1.72 -17.04
CA CYS A 192 8.31 -1.58 -18.42
C CYS A 192 8.60 -2.94 -19.06
N SER A 193 9.29 -3.83 -18.33
CA SER A 193 9.62 -5.17 -18.78
C SER A 193 8.38 -6.04 -18.97
N ALA A 194 7.36 -5.90 -18.10
CA ALA A 194 6.08 -6.57 -18.23
C ALA A 194 5.29 -6.07 -19.46
N ILE A 195 5.26 -4.75 -19.69
CA ILE A 195 4.67 -4.15 -20.90
C ILE A 195 5.34 -4.67 -22.16
N LEU A 196 6.67 -4.68 -22.23
CA LEU A 196 7.39 -5.17 -23.41
C LEU A 196 7.18 -6.67 -23.63
N ALA A 197 7.15 -7.48 -22.56
CA ALA A 197 6.89 -8.92 -22.65
C ALA A 197 5.49 -9.24 -23.20
N HIS A 198 4.52 -8.33 -23.01
CA HIS A 198 3.14 -8.48 -23.44
C HIS A 198 2.76 -7.59 -24.63
N LEU A 199 3.71 -6.86 -25.24
CA LEU A 199 3.45 -5.77 -26.19
C LEU A 199 2.42 -6.13 -27.27
N ASP A 200 2.60 -7.27 -27.94
CA ASP A 200 1.73 -7.74 -29.03
C ASP A 200 0.29 -8.06 -28.59
N ASN A 201 0.08 -8.35 -27.30
CA ASN A 201 -1.22 -8.65 -26.70
C ASN A 201 -1.97 -7.40 -26.20
N ILE A 202 -1.29 -6.25 -26.09
CA ILE A 202 -1.88 -5.00 -25.58
C ILE A 202 -2.67 -4.32 -26.70
N ASN A 203 -3.96 -4.69 -26.81
CA ASN A 203 -4.92 -4.18 -27.80
C ASN A 203 -6.11 -3.43 -27.16
N GLU A 204 -6.15 -3.34 -25.83
CA GLU A 204 -7.12 -2.52 -25.08
C GLU A 204 -6.45 -1.89 -23.85
N PRO A 205 -6.84 -0.67 -23.43
CA PRO A 205 -6.35 -0.04 -22.19
C PRO A 205 -6.60 -0.91 -20.94
N ARG A 206 -7.71 -1.67 -20.92
CA ARG A 206 -8.08 -2.57 -19.81
C ARG A 206 -7.05 -3.67 -19.55
N TYR A 207 -6.21 -4.00 -20.52
CA TYR A 207 -5.14 -4.99 -20.36
C TYR A 207 -4.01 -4.45 -19.48
N LEU A 208 -3.63 -3.17 -19.65
CA LEU A 208 -2.53 -2.53 -18.92
C LEU A 208 -2.78 -2.48 -17.40
N ARG A 209 -4.01 -2.17 -16.97
CA ARG A 209 -4.38 -2.16 -15.54
C ARG A 209 -4.16 -3.52 -14.85
N ARG A 210 -4.28 -4.62 -15.58
CA ARG A 210 -4.00 -5.98 -15.06
C ARG A 210 -2.53 -6.37 -15.14
N LEU A 211 -1.74 -5.68 -15.97
CA LEU A 211 -0.36 -6.03 -16.28
C LEU A 211 0.62 -5.33 -15.33
N ILE A 212 0.36 -4.06 -15.03
CA ILE A 212 1.11 -3.21 -14.10
C ILE A 212 0.61 -3.50 -12.67
N GLY A 213 -0.71 -3.38 -12.45
CA GLY A 213 -1.27 -3.42 -11.10
C GLY A 213 -0.91 -2.15 -10.32
N GLY A 214 -0.68 -2.29 -9.02
CA GLY A 214 -0.18 -1.22 -8.15
C GLY A 214 -1.10 -0.01 -7.98
N ASP A 215 -0.55 1.03 -7.35
CA ASP A 215 -1.14 2.36 -7.28
C ASP A 215 -0.87 3.11 -8.60
N SER A 216 -1.91 3.72 -9.17
CA SER A 216 -1.81 4.39 -10.48
C SER A 216 -2.45 5.78 -10.45
N PHE A 217 -1.85 6.75 -11.14
CA PHE A 217 -2.44 8.09 -11.26
C PHE A 217 -3.59 8.14 -12.29
N ALA A 218 -4.49 9.11 -12.12
CA ALA A 218 -5.64 9.28 -13.00
C ALA A 218 -5.19 9.57 -14.45
N GLY A 219 -5.59 8.72 -15.40
CA GLY A 219 -5.20 8.82 -16.81
C GLY A 219 -3.93 8.07 -17.20
N GLN A 220 -3.21 7.44 -16.26
CA GLN A 220 -1.98 6.68 -16.54
C GLN A 220 -2.19 5.57 -17.58
N ILE A 221 -3.30 4.83 -17.45
CA ILE A 221 -3.61 3.69 -18.33
C ILE A 221 -3.92 4.15 -19.76
N GLU A 222 -4.67 5.24 -19.91
CA GLU A 222 -5.01 5.86 -21.18
C GLU A 222 -3.77 6.48 -21.85
N TRP A 223 -2.89 7.11 -21.06
CA TRP A 223 -1.62 7.64 -21.54
C TRP A 223 -0.68 6.54 -22.02
N LEU A 224 -0.46 5.48 -21.21
CA LEU A 224 0.37 4.34 -21.56
C LEU A 224 -0.14 3.63 -22.81
N TYR A 225 -1.45 3.44 -22.94
CA TYR A 225 -2.05 2.84 -24.14
C TYR A 225 -1.79 3.68 -25.40
N LYS A 226 -1.91 5.01 -25.30
CA LYS A 226 -1.59 5.93 -26.40
C LYS A 226 -0.10 5.87 -26.76
N TRP A 227 0.80 5.90 -25.77
CA TRP A 227 2.24 5.79 -25.97
C TRP A 227 2.62 4.48 -26.66
N ILE A 228 2.10 3.33 -26.18
CA ILE A 228 2.32 2.00 -26.76
C ILE A 228 1.80 1.92 -28.20
N THR A 229 0.67 2.57 -28.51
CA THR A 229 0.12 2.62 -29.87
C THR A 229 1.06 3.37 -30.82
N ILE A 230 1.63 4.50 -30.38
CA ILE A 230 2.63 5.26 -31.14
C ILE A 230 3.92 4.45 -31.32
N PHE A 231 4.40 3.78 -30.26
CA PHE A 231 5.58 2.92 -30.31
C PHE A 231 5.41 1.73 -31.28
N LYS A 232 4.23 1.08 -31.28
CA LYS A 232 3.91 0.02 -32.26
C LYS A 232 3.95 0.55 -33.70
N ALA A 233 3.39 1.73 -33.94
CA ALA A 233 3.37 2.34 -35.28
C ALA A 233 4.77 2.73 -35.78
N SER A 234 5.62 3.34 -34.93
CA SER A 234 7.00 3.70 -35.29
C SER A 234 7.89 2.46 -35.51
N ARG A 235 7.71 1.40 -34.69
CA ARG A 235 8.40 0.11 -34.89
C ARG A 235 8.02 -0.56 -36.22
N ALA A 236 6.76 -0.47 -36.63
CA ALA A 236 6.31 -0.98 -37.93
C ALA A 236 6.89 -0.18 -39.11
N ALA A 237 7.00 1.15 -38.98
CA ALA A 237 7.58 2.02 -40.01
C ALA A 237 9.10 1.80 -40.21
N ASN A 238 9.81 1.36 -39.17
CA ASN A 238 11.26 1.15 -39.19
C ASN A 238 11.69 -0.29 -39.53
N GLN A 239 10.77 -1.16 -39.97
CA GLN A 239 11.11 -2.49 -40.49
C GLN A 239 11.56 -2.40 -41.96
N PRO A 240 12.77 -2.90 -42.34
CA PRO A 240 13.18 -2.94 -43.74
C PRO A 240 12.33 -3.94 -44.51
N VAL A 241 11.59 -3.45 -45.52
CA VAL A 241 10.80 -4.28 -46.43
C VAL A 241 11.76 -5.09 -47.31
N ILE A 242 11.86 -6.40 -47.07
CA ILE A 242 12.51 -7.32 -48.02
C ILE A 242 11.57 -7.51 -49.21
N SER A 243 11.69 -6.64 -50.21
CA SER A 243 10.93 -6.71 -51.45
C SER A 243 11.62 -7.61 -52.48
N ASN A 244 11.03 -8.77 -52.78
CA ASN A 244 11.28 -9.43 -54.05
C ASN A 244 10.69 -8.56 -55.16
N SER A 245 11.54 -8.02 -56.03
CA SER A 245 11.15 -7.27 -57.23
C SER A 245 11.36 -8.15 -58.48
N PRO A 246 10.74 -7.83 -59.62
CA PRO A 246 11.45 -6.91 -60.53
C PRO A 246 10.57 -5.96 -61.36
N SER A 247 11.28 -5.05 -62.03
CA SER A 247 10.92 -4.21 -63.20
C SER A 247 10.37 -2.80 -62.96
N ALA A 248 11.12 -1.83 -63.52
CA ALA A 248 10.72 -0.45 -63.82
C ALA A 248 10.74 -0.28 -65.36
N PRO A 249 10.15 0.78 -65.95
CA PRO A 249 10.95 2.01 -66.14
C PRO A 249 10.22 3.39 -66.32
N LYS A 250 10.84 4.43 -65.72
CA LYS A 250 11.18 5.77 -66.28
C LYS A 250 10.14 6.91 -66.50
N LYS A 251 10.61 8.12 -66.11
CA LYS A 251 10.31 9.51 -66.60
C LYS A 251 9.02 10.20 -66.07
N ALA A 252 8.94 11.53 -65.86
CA ALA A 252 9.91 12.64 -66.02
C ALA A 252 9.58 13.90 -65.15
N LYS A 253 10.53 14.87 -65.19
CA LYS A 253 10.63 16.22 -64.57
C LYS A 253 9.37 17.11 -64.50
N GLY A 254 9.34 18.02 -63.50
CA GLY A 254 8.60 19.29 -63.56
C GLY A 254 8.67 20.16 -62.28
N ASN A 255 9.37 21.30 -62.33
CA ASN A 255 9.26 22.42 -61.36
C ASN A 255 8.39 23.54 -62.00
N PRO A 256 7.75 24.44 -61.23
CA PRO A 256 8.32 25.80 -61.09
C PRO A 256 8.12 26.46 -59.70
N ILE A 257 8.51 27.73 -59.62
CA ILE A 257 8.85 28.53 -58.43
C ILE A 257 7.81 29.65 -58.16
N LEU A 258 7.75 30.11 -56.89
CA LEU A 258 7.35 31.40 -56.28
C LEU A 258 7.23 32.66 -57.20
N PRO A 259 6.54 33.79 -56.83
CA PRO A 259 6.62 34.52 -55.53
C PRO A 259 5.25 35.14 -55.04
N THR A 260 5.07 36.14 -54.15
CA THR A 260 5.93 37.15 -53.46
C THR A 260 5.28 37.70 -52.14
N GLU A 261 6.04 38.51 -51.36
CA GLU A 261 5.71 39.71 -50.53
C GLU A 261 4.27 40.01 -50.03
N SER A 262 3.94 40.38 -48.77
CA SER A 262 4.42 41.37 -47.77
C SER A 262 3.42 42.53 -47.57
N ILE A 263 3.15 42.94 -46.31
CA ILE A 263 2.95 44.34 -45.84
C ILE A 263 2.67 44.38 -44.31
N LYS A 264 2.95 45.53 -43.68
CA LYS A 264 3.02 45.72 -42.22
C LYS A 264 1.75 46.36 -41.59
N ARG A 265 1.60 46.11 -40.29
CA ARG A 265 0.89 46.85 -39.19
C ARG A 265 0.52 48.33 -39.43
N PRO A 266 -0.51 48.90 -38.75
CA PRO A 266 -0.36 49.24 -37.31
C PRO A 266 -1.60 49.16 -36.37
N THR A 267 -1.32 49.45 -35.10
CA THR A 267 -2.15 49.35 -33.88
C THR A 267 -2.80 50.68 -33.44
N VAL A 268 -3.94 50.64 -32.74
CA VAL A 268 -4.34 51.66 -31.73
C VAL A 268 -5.11 51.02 -30.55
N PRO A 269 -4.82 51.34 -29.27
CA PRO A 269 -5.56 50.86 -28.09
C PRO A 269 -6.61 51.87 -27.57
N LYS A 270 -7.57 51.42 -26.74
CA LYS A 270 -8.46 52.32 -25.96
C LYS A 270 -8.40 52.04 -24.46
N LYS A 271 -8.23 53.12 -23.68
CA LYS A 271 -8.38 53.19 -22.21
C LYS A 271 -9.71 53.86 -21.86
N THR A 272 -10.38 53.41 -20.81
CA THR A 272 -11.38 54.15 -20.02
C THR A 272 -11.26 53.67 -18.56
N SER A 273 -10.59 54.42 -17.68
CA SER A 273 -11.15 55.49 -16.81
C SER A 273 -11.84 54.96 -15.54
N LYS A 274 -11.15 55.09 -14.41
CA LYS A 274 -11.68 54.79 -13.06
C LYS A 274 -12.48 55.99 -12.53
N ILE A 275 -13.53 55.72 -11.73
CA ILE A 275 -14.17 56.70 -10.84
C ILE A 275 -14.10 56.14 -9.40
N PRO A 276 -13.66 56.89 -8.38
CA PRO A 276 -13.65 56.42 -6.99
C PRO A 276 -15.01 56.63 -6.30
N ARG A 277 -15.40 55.72 -5.41
CA ARG A 277 -16.45 55.94 -4.39
C ARG A 277 -15.93 55.55 -3.01
N GLN A 278 -16.38 56.29 -2.00
CA GLN A 278 -15.92 56.23 -0.61
C GLN A 278 -16.42 54.98 0.16
N PRO A 279 -15.79 54.63 1.31
CA PRO A 279 -16.05 53.37 1.99
C PRO A 279 -17.29 53.42 2.90
N GLY A 280 -18.17 52.43 2.76
CA GLY A 280 -19.33 52.25 3.65
C GLY A 280 -20.01 50.90 3.46
N ALA A 281 -20.22 50.18 4.57
CA ALA A 281 -20.98 48.93 4.74
C ALA A 281 -20.60 47.71 3.84
N LEU A 282 -20.16 46.63 4.50
CA LEU A 282 -20.05 45.30 3.89
C LEU A 282 -21.42 44.80 3.38
N THR A 283 -21.49 44.55 2.07
CA THR A 283 -22.65 43.98 1.39
C THR A 283 -23.02 42.59 1.94
N LYS A 284 -24.26 42.14 1.74
CA LYS A 284 -24.75 40.83 2.23
C LYS A 284 -23.82 39.66 1.87
N LYS A 285 -23.34 39.61 0.62
CA LYS A 285 -22.35 38.62 0.15
C LYS A 285 -20.98 38.74 0.84
N GLY A 286 -20.57 39.94 1.25
CA GLY A 286 -19.35 40.17 2.03
C GLY A 286 -19.45 39.60 3.44
N ARG A 287 -20.62 39.73 4.09
CA ARG A 287 -20.88 39.13 5.42
C ARG A 287 -20.89 37.60 5.36
N GLU A 288 -21.57 37.02 4.35
CA GLU A 288 -21.59 35.57 4.10
C GLU A 288 -20.18 35.00 3.84
N ARG A 289 -19.30 35.78 3.19
CA ARG A 289 -17.89 35.39 2.99
C ARG A 289 -17.09 35.40 4.30
N GLN A 290 -17.22 36.47 5.10
CA GLN A 290 -16.53 36.56 6.39
C GLN A 290 -16.96 35.45 7.37
N GLU A 291 -18.25 35.11 7.38
CA GLU A 291 -18.78 34.01 8.20
C GLU A 291 -18.18 32.66 7.77
N ARG A 292 -18.11 32.38 6.47
CA ARG A 292 -17.45 31.17 5.93
C ARG A 292 -15.96 31.12 6.27
N GLU A 293 -15.26 32.25 6.20
CA GLU A 293 -13.84 32.35 6.58
C GLU A 293 -13.63 32.16 8.10
N ARG A 294 -14.60 32.57 8.95
CA ARG A 294 -14.58 32.31 10.41
C ARG A 294 -14.78 30.82 10.70
N VAL A 295 -15.85 30.21 10.17
CA VAL A 295 -16.15 28.78 10.37
C VAL A 295 -15.03 27.87 9.83
N ALA A 296 -14.39 28.25 8.71
CA ALA A 296 -13.22 27.53 8.20
C ALA A 296 -12.01 27.62 9.14
N ARG A 297 -11.81 28.77 9.81
CA ARG A 297 -10.74 28.97 10.79
C ARG A 297 -11.01 28.19 12.09
N GLU A 298 -12.24 28.23 12.59
CA GLU A 298 -12.69 27.46 13.77
C GLU A 298 -12.46 25.94 13.54
N LYS A 299 -12.92 25.40 12.40
CA LYS A 299 -12.66 23.99 12.02
C LYS A 299 -11.18 23.65 11.86
N LYS A 300 -10.36 24.62 11.42
CA LYS A 300 -8.91 24.41 11.37
C LYS A 300 -8.31 24.32 12.78
N LEU A 301 -8.70 25.23 13.69
CA LEU A 301 -8.25 25.21 15.08
C LEU A 301 -8.68 23.92 15.81
N GLU A 302 -9.91 23.46 15.59
CA GLU A 302 -10.41 22.17 16.13
C GLU A 302 -9.61 20.97 15.59
N LYS A 303 -9.25 20.99 14.30
CA LYS A 303 -8.39 19.96 13.71
C LYS A 303 -6.97 20.02 14.28
N ASP A 304 -6.37 21.21 14.35
CA ASP A 304 -5.01 21.41 14.85
C ASP A 304 -4.92 21.01 16.33
N GLU A 305 -5.94 21.29 17.14
CA GLU A 305 -6.02 20.88 18.54
C GLU A 305 -6.25 19.36 18.71
N THR A 306 -7.12 18.74 17.89
CA THR A 306 -7.29 17.28 17.93
C THR A 306 -6.04 16.52 17.48
N GLU A 307 -5.24 17.05 16.54
CA GLU A 307 -3.91 16.50 16.24
C GLU A 307 -2.91 16.72 17.37
N ARG A 308 -2.92 17.88 18.06
CA ARG A 308 -2.09 18.10 19.26
C ARG A 308 -2.42 17.12 20.38
N ILE A 309 -3.70 16.87 20.66
CA ILE A 309 -4.14 15.89 21.67
C ILE A 309 -3.67 14.47 21.30
N LYS A 310 -3.80 14.07 20.02
CA LYS A 310 -3.28 12.77 19.56
C LYS A 310 -1.77 12.66 19.73
N GLN A 311 -1.03 13.71 19.37
CA GLN A 311 0.43 13.73 19.49
C GLN A 311 0.86 13.67 20.95
N ALA A 312 0.28 14.49 21.84
CA ALA A 312 0.56 14.45 23.27
C ALA A 312 0.28 13.07 23.89
N ARG A 313 -0.81 12.40 23.47
CA ARG A 313 -1.09 11.02 23.89
C ARG A 313 -0.06 10.02 23.34
N LYS A 314 0.39 10.18 22.10
CA LYS A 314 1.45 9.35 21.49
C LYS A 314 2.77 9.51 22.23
N ASP A 315 3.12 10.74 22.60
CA ASP A 315 4.34 11.05 23.36
C ASP A 315 4.28 10.49 24.78
N GLN A 316 3.13 10.63 25.47
CA GLN A 316 2.88 10.02 26.78
C GLN A 316 3.04 8.49 26.73
N LEU A 317 2.41 7.81 25.75
CA LEU A 317 2.51 6.36 25.58
C LEU A 317 3.95 5.92 25.24
N THR A 318 4.69 6.72 24.47
CA THR A 318 6.11 6.46 24.15
C THR A 318 6.98 6.58 25.40
N GLY A 319 6.76 7.61 26.24
CA GLY A 319 7.45 7.76 27.53
C GLY A 319 7.15 6.63 28.51
N MET A 320 5.87 6.24 28.63
CA MET A 320 5.46 5.07 29.44
C MET A 320 6.08 3.77 28.94
N ARG A 321 6.20 3.58 27.61
CA ARG A 321 6.86 2.43 27.01
C ARG A 321 8.35 2.39 27.36
N ALA A 322 9.06 3.50 27.18
CA ALA A 322 10.48 3.60 27.51
C ALA A 322 10.75 3.30 28.99
N ALA A 323 9.98 3.93 29.90
CA ALA A 323 10.09 3.70 31.34
C ALA A 323 9.78 2.25 31.75
N SER A 324 8.75 1.63 31.16
CA SER A 324 8.40 0.23 31.46
C SER A 324 9.47 -0.77 30.98
N TRP A 325 10.09 -0.52 29.83
CA TRP A 325 11.20 -1.35 29.35
C TRP A 325 12.47 -1.17 30.18
N GLU A 326 12.76 0.05 30.63
CA GLU A 326 13.89 0.32 31.52
C GLU A 326 13.72 -0.35 32.89
N ALA A 327 12.51 -0.28 33.48
CA ALA A 327 12.19 -0.97 34.73
C ALA A 327 12.36 -2.50 34.61
N HIS A 328 11.81 -3.10 33.55
CA HIS A 328 11.97 -4.55 33.29
C HIS A 328 13.44 -4.93 33.03
N ARG A 329 14.23 -4.07 32.39
CA ARG A 329 15.68 -4.27 32.19
C ARG A 329 16.43 -4.29 33.53
N LEU A 330 16.09 -3.38 34.45
CA LEU A 330 16.67 -3.32 35.79
C LEU A 330 16.26 -4.54 36.64
N GLU A 331 14.98 -4.92 36.63
CA GLU A 331 14.46 -6.10 37.33
C GLU A 331 15.17 -7.38 36.87
N LYS A 332 15.33 -7.56 35.55
CA LYS A 332 16.04 -8.70 34.97
C LYS A 332 17.53 -8.71 35.30
N ALA A 333 18.16 -7.53 35.43
CA ALA A 333 19.55 -7.41 35.86
C ALA A 333 19.74 -7.77 37.34
N LEU A 334 18.80 -7.37 38.21
CA LEU A 334 18.80 -7.74 39.63
C LEU A 334 18.61 -9.26 39.82
N ALA A 335 17.64 -9.86 39.13
CA ALA A 335 17.43 -11.31 39.18
C ALA A 335 18.64 -12.13 38.69
N ALA A 336 19.41 -11.59 37.72
CA ALA A 336 20.65 -12.19 37.25
C ALA A 336 21.81 -12.03 38.26
N ALA A 337 21.78 -10.99 39.11
CA ALA A 337 22.75 -10.83 40.19
C ALA A 337 22.50 -11.81 41.34
N ASP A 338 21.26 -11.94 41.81
CA ASP A 338 20.91 -12.83 42.94
C ASP A 338 21.17 -14.32 42.65
N THR A 339 20.99 -14.74 41.39
CA THR A 339 21.32 -16.10 40.93
C THR A 339 22.83 -16.36 40.85
N SER A 340 23.67 -15.33 40.80
CA SER A 340 25.14 -15.46 40.85
C SER A 340 25.69 -15.61 42.27
N VAL A 341 25.04 -14.97 43.26
CA VAL A 341 25.49 -14.98 44.67
C VAL A 341 25.17 -16.31 45.36
N THR A 342 24.08 -16.98 44.95
CA THR A 342 23.65 -18.26 45.54
C THR A 342 24.44 -19.49 45.03
N GLY A 343 25.31 -19.34 44.02
CA GLY A 343 26.06 -20.43 43.39
C GLY A 343 27.41 -20.81 44.01
N THR A 344 27.92 -20.08 45.00
CA THR A 344 29.30 -20.22 45.50
C THR A 344 29.45 -21.00 46.82
N GLY A 345 28.38 -21.65 47.29
CA GLY A 345 28.27 -22.18 48.66
C GLY A 345 28.26 -23.71 48.85
N ALA A 346 28.85 -24.53 47.97
CA ALA A 346 28.88 -25.99 48.18
C ALA A 346 30.00 -26.77 47.46
N ARG A 347 31.24 -26.73 47.96
CA ARG A 347 32.25 -27.80 47.72
C ARG A 347 33.19 -28.01 48.90
N GLY A 348 33.29 -29.26 49.37
CA GLY A 348 34.48 -29.79 50.04
C GLY A 348 34.37 -30.03 51.56
N SER A 349 33.68 -31.10 51.98
CA SER A 349 33.96 -31.78 53.26
C SER A 349 33.34 -33.18 53.34
N ARG A 350 34.01 -34.14 52.68
CA ARG A 350 34.16 -35.59 52.95
C ARG A 350 34.25 -36.39 51.65
#